data_AF-A0A5E4LXR6-F1
#
_entry.id   AF-A0A5E4LXR6-F1
#
_cell.length_a   1.000
_cell.length_b   1.000
_cell.length_c   1.000
_cell.angle_alpha   90.00
_cell.angle_beta   90.00
_cell.angle_gamma   90.00
#
_symmetry.space_group_name_H-M   'P 1'
#
loop_
_entity.id
_entity.type
_entity.pdbx_description
1 polymer ?
#
loop_
_entity_poly.entity_id
_entity_poly.type
_entity_poly.pdbx_seq_one_letter_code
_entity_poly.pdbx_strand_id
1 'polypeptide(L)'
;MPQTVEAQYDNFIAEISSELGKVDPQLAMQVMYYERRFTDVEPQVELHIHYKEGTNLDKKKDELDSKYGFLMAREGKHILKAIGLMNLRSVHDISTDDDVEQVSGYASCASY
;
A
#
# COMPACT_ATOMS: atom_id res chain seq x y z
N MET A 1 -25.92 -9.21 12.03
CA MET A 1 -25.22 -9.76 10.86
C MET A 1 -25.19 -11.28 11.03
N PRO A 2 -25.29 -12.09 9.97
CA PRO A 2 -25.20 -13.55 10.11
C PRO A 2 -23.76 -13.93 10.49
N GLN A 3 -23.55 -14.69 11.57
CA GLN A 3 -22.23 -15.15 12.04
C GLN A 3 -21.40 -15.84 10.94
N THR A 4 -22.07 -16.48 9.98
CA THR A 4 -21.43 -17.12 8.82
C THR A 4 -20.78 -16.12 7.85
N VAL A 5 -21.34 -14.92 7.70
CA VAL A 5 -20.78 -13.88 6.84
C VAL A 5 -19.53 -13.26 7.48
N GLU A 6 -19.56 -13.05 8.80
CA GLU A 6 -18.41 -12.55 9.55
C GLU A 6 -17.24 -13.54 9.49
N ALA A 7 -17.50 -14.84 9.68
CA ALA A 7 -16.46 -15.86 9.56
C ALA A 7 -15.87 -15.96 8.14
N GLN A 8 -16.68 -15.79 7.09
CA GLN A 8 -16.19 -15.75 5.71
C GLN A 8 -15.30 -14.52 5.47
N TYR A 9 -15.69 -13.37 6.01
CA TYR A 9 -14.90 -12.15 5.92
C TYR A 9 -13.55 -12.31 6.64
N ASP A 10 -13.54 -12.84 7.87
CA ASP A 10 -12.31 -13.04 8.64
C ASP A 10 -11.34 -13.99 7.93
N ASN A 11 -11.85 -15.10 7.37
CA ASN A 11 -11.03 -16.04 6.61
C ASN A 11 -10.45 -15.38 5.35
N PHE A 12 -11.25 -14.61 4.62
CA PHE A 12 -10.79 -13.89 3.43
C PHE A 12 -9.68 -12.88 3.76
N ILE A 13 -9.82 -12.12 4.84
CA ILE A 13 -8.79 -11.19 5.30
C ILE A 13 -7.50 -11.93 5.70
N ALA A 14 -7.63 -13.07 6.38
CA ALA A 14 -6.48 -13.88 6.77
C ALA A 14 -5.73 -14.43 5.55
N GLU A 15 -6.44 -14.93 4.55
CA GLU A 15 -5.86 -15.41 3.28
C GLU A 15 -5.11 -14.28 2.55
N ILE A 16 -5.75 -13.11 2.38
CA ILE A 16 -5.10 -11.94 1.76
C ILE A 16 -3.85 -11.52 2.52
N SER A 17 -3.92 -11.47 3.86
CA SER A 17 -2.78 -11.07 4.69
C SER A 17 -1.60 -12.02 4.51
N SER A 18 -1.87 -13.32 4.36
CA SER A 18 -0.81 -14.32 4.16
C SER A 18 -0.11 -14.19 2.81
N GLU A 19 -0.85 -13.81 1.76
CA GLU A 19 -0.33 -13.65 0.40
C GLU A 19 0.38 -12.31 0.19
N LEU A 20 -0.13 -11.22 0.78
CA LEU A 20 0.40 -9.87 0.56
C LEU A 20 1.48 -9.45 1.58
N GLY A 21 1.75 -10.29 2.57
CA GLY A 21 2.84 -10.12 3.52
C GLY A 21 2.72 -8.83 4.34
N LYS A 22 3.51 -7.81 3.97
CA LYS A 22 3.64 -6.56 4.73
C LYS A 22 2.60 -5.49 4.33
N VAL A 23 1.74 -5.77 3.35
CA VAL A 23 0.68 -4.83 2.92
C VAL A 23 -0.55 -4.98 3.81
N ASP A 24 -1.08 -3.85 4.28
CA ASP A 24 -2.39 -3.78 4.95
C ASP A 24 -3.48 -4.34 4.02
N PRO A 25 -4.21 -5.40 4.44
CA PRO A 25 -5.28 -6.00 3.65
C PRO A 25 -6.36 -5.00 3.23
N GLN A 26 -6.65 -4.00 4.06
CA GLN A 26 -7.66 -2.99 3.76
C GLN A 26 -7.21 -2.11 2.60
N LEU A 27 -5.96 -1.66 2.60
CA LEU A 27 -5.38 -0.92 1.47
C LEU A 27 -5.42 -1.77 0.20
N ALA A 28 -4.98 -3.02 0.28
CA ALA A 28 -4.95 -3.93 -0.86
C ALA A 28 -6.34 -4.11 -1.49
N MET A 29 -7.37 -4.31 -0.66
CA MET A 29 -8.76 -4.39 -1.11
C MET A 29 -9.23 -3.11 -1.79
N GLN A 30 -8.88 -1.93 -1.26
CA GLN A 30 -9.26 -0.66 -1.88
C GLN A 30 -8.59 -0.45 -3.24
N VAL A 31 -7.29 -0.71 -3.35
CA VAL A 31 -6.55 -0.62 -4.61
C VAL A 31 -7.18 -1.56 -5.65
N MET A 32 -7.34 -2.83 -5.29
CA MET A 32 -8.00 -3.83 -6.13
C MET A 32 -9.42 -3.45 -6.56
N TYR A 33 -10.18 -2.83 -5.66
CA TYR A 33 -11.54 -2.38 -5.95
C TYR A 33 -11.53 -1.31 -7.05
N TYR A 34 -10.67 -0.30 -6.92
CA TYR A 34 -10.60 0.79 -7.89
C TYR A 34 -9.99 0.36 -9.22
N GLU A 35 -8.98 -0.50 -9.24
CA GLU A 35 -8.42 -1.09 -10.47
C GLU A 35 -9.48 -1.84 -11.28
N ARG A 36 -10.33 -2.63 -10.61
CA ARG A 36 -11.40 -3.40 -11.28
C ARG A 36 -12.55 -2.51 -11.73
N ARG A 37 -12.80 -1.40 -11.01
CA ARG A 37 -13.89 -0.47 -11.32
C ARG A 37 -13.51 0.51 -12.43
N PHE A 38 -12.24 0.89 -12.52
CA PHE A 38 -11.71 1.86 -13.47
C PHE A 38 -10.51 1.25 -14.20
N THR A 39 -10.78 0.57 -15.32
CA THR A 39 -9.75 -0.17 -16.07
C THR A 39 -8.80 0.73 -16.86
N ASP A 40 -9.18 1.99 -17.07
CA ASP A 40 -8.47 2.93 -17.92
C ASP A 40 -7.42 3.75 -17.15
N VAL A 41 -7.49 3.73 -15.81
CA VAL A 41 -6.61 4.53 -14.95
C VAL A 41 -6.32 3.80 -13.64
N GLU A 42 -5.06 3.80 -13.22
CA GLU A 42 -4.68 3.29 -11.91
C GLU A 42 -5.27 4.16 -10.79
N PRO A 43 -5.58 3.60 -9.60
CA PRO A 43 -6.11 4.40 -8.51
C PRO A 43 -5.09 5.39 -7.97
N GLN A 44 -5.58 6.51 -7.45
CA GLN A 44 -4.79 7.40 -6.61
C GLN A 44 -4.57 6.72 -5.26
N VAL A 45 -3.32 6.56 -4.85
CA VAL A 45 -2.96 5.94 -3.58
C VAL A 45 -2.13 6.93 -2.76
N GLU A 46 -2.53 7.10 -1.51
CA GLU A 46 -1.68 7.64 -0.47
C GLU A 46 -1.14 6.47 0.35
N LEU A 47 0.14 6.19 0.17
CA LEU A 47 0.86 5.08 0.77
C LEU A 47 1.69 5.56 1.95
N HIS A 48 1.59 4.88 3.09
CA HIS A 48 2.45 5.06 4.24
C HIS A 48 3.34 3.84 4.37
N ILE A 49 4.64 4.04 4.17
CA ILE A 49 5.66 2.99 4.18
C ILE A 49 6.40 3.09 5.51
N HIS A 50 6.16 2.13 6.39
CA HIS A 50 6.80 2.04 7.71
C HIS A 50 8.09 1.25 7.58
N TYR A 51 9.21 1.89 7.88
CA TYR A 51 10.55 1.30 7.83
C TYR A 51 11.06 0.92 9.21
N LYS A 52 11.97 -0.07 9.24
CA LYS A 52 12.73 -0.45 10.43
C LYS A 52 13.49 0.74 11.01
N GLU A 53 13.67 0.73 12.33
CA GLU A 53 14.53 1.70 13.02
C GLU A 53 15.97 1.67 12.45
N GLY A 54 16.56 2.85 12.28
CA GLY A 54 17.91 3.00 11.70
C GLY A 54 17.96 3.02 10.17
N THR A 55 16.84 2.81 9.48
CA THR A 55 16.78 2.93 8.01
C THR A 55 17.06 4.37 7.57
N ASN A 56 17.93 4.54 6.58
CA ASN A 56 18.16 5.84 5.97
C ASN A 56 16.99 6.22 5.04
N LEU A 57 15.99 6.92 5.60
CA LEU A 57 14.80 7.29 4.84
C LEU A 57 15.06 8.27 3.69
N ASP A 58 16.13 9.07 3.71
CA ASP A 58 16.43 9.98 2.58
C ASP A 58 16.84 9.16 1.37
N LYS A 59 17.73 8.18 1.59
CA LYS A 59 18.12 7.23 0.54
C LYS A 59 16.91 6.45 0.01
N LYS A 60 16.04 5.94 0.89
CA LYS A 60 14.83 5.21 0.48
C LYS A 60 13.86 6.09 -0.31
N LYS A 61 13.70 7.34 0.10
CA LYS A 61 12.90 8.32 -0.63
C LYS A 61 13.45 8.53 -2.04
N ASP A 62 14.76 8.75 -2.19
CA ASP A 62 15.39 8.96 -3.49
C ASP A 62 15.27 7.73 -4.40
N GLU A 63 15.42 6.52 -3.84
CA GLU A 63 15.23 5.25 -4.57
C GLU A 63 13.80 5.08 -5.09
N LEU A 64 12.80 5.35 -4.24
CA LEU A 64 11.39 5.26 -4.61
C LEU A 64 10.97 6.33 -5.62
N ASP A 65 11.42 7.58 -5.41
CA ASP A 65 11.17 8.69 -6.33
C ASP A 65 11.79 8.40 -7.71
N SER A 66 13.02 7.90 -7.74
CA SER A 66 13.70 7.53 -9.00
C SER A 66 13.01 6.38 -9.73
N LYS A 67 12.44 5.41 -8.99
CA LYS A 67 11.80 4.22 -9.58
C LYS A 67 10.38 4.49 -10.06
N TYR A 68 9.61 5.26 -9.31
CA TYR A 68 8.17 5.39 -9.52
C TYR A 68 7.70 6.82 -9.81
N GLY A 69 8.50 7.84 -9.49
CA GLY A 69 8.13 9.25 -9.68
C GLY A 69 6.98 9.73 -8.81
N PHE A 70 6.78 9.12 -7.64
CA PHE A 70 5.71 9.49 -6.71
C PHE A 70 6.04 10.77 -5.95
N LEU A 71 4.99 11.49 -5.53
CA LEU A 71 5.16 12.60 -4.59
C LEU A 71 5.50 12.05 -3.21
N MET A 72 6.76 12.18 -2.81
CA MET A 72 7.27 11.62 -1.56
C MET A 72 7.44 12.67 -0.45
N ALA A 73 6.97 12.38 0.75
CA ALA A 73 7.19 13.16 1.96
C ALA A 73 7.64 12.25 3.12
N ARG A 74 8.41 12.81 4.06
CA ARG A 74 8.66 12.15 5.35
C ARG A 74 7.49 12.44 6.28
N GLU A 75 7.02 11.41 6.98
CA GLU A 75 5.96 11.53 7.99
C GLU A 75 6.48 10.96 9.31
N GLY A 76 6.99 11.81 10.20
CA GLY A 76 7.63 11.35 11.43
C GLY A 76 9.01 10.69 11.19
N LYS A 77 9.40 9.79 12.10
CA LYS A 77 10.79 9.28 12.18
C LYS A 77 11.08 8.09 11.27
N HIS A 78 10.07 7.26 10.98
CA HIS A 78 10.24 5.95 10.35
C HIS A 78 9.28 5.73 9.17
N ILE A 79 8.54 6.77 8.75
CA ILE A 79 7.51 6.63 7.72
C ILE A 79 7.84 7.53 6.53
N LEU A 80 7.75 6.96 5.33
CA LEU A 80 7.65 7.70 4.09
C LEU A 80 6.21 7.66 3.59
N LYS A 81 5.67 8.84 3.29
CA LYS A 81 4.40 9.00 2.60
C LYS A 81 4.67 9.14 1.10
N ALA A 82 4.05 8.28 0.29
CA ALA A 82 4.10 8.33 -1.16
C ALA A 82 2.69 8.60 -1.71
N ILE A 83 2.54 9.57 -2.60
CA ILE A 83 1.27 9.87 -3.25
C ILE A 83 1.44 9.76 -4.76
N GLY A 84 0.59 8.97 -5.42
CA GLY A 84 0.65 8.78 -6.87
C GLY A 84 -0.41 7.82 -7.37
N LEU A 85 -0.37 7.57 -8.68
CA LEU A 85 -1.16 6.50 -9.29
C LEU A 85 -0.43 5.18 -9.07
N MET A 86 -1.09 4.22 -8.41
CA MET A 86 -0.46 2.95 -8.04
C MET A 86 -1.42 1.79 -8.22
N ASN A 87 -0.98 0.75 -8.91
CA ASN A 87 -1.64 -0.55 -8.91
C ASN A 87 -1.19 -1.43 -7.71
N LEU A 88 -1.90 -2.53 -7.45
CA LEU A 88 -1.62 -3.44 -6.34
C LEU A 88 -0.21 -4.03 -6.45
N ARG A 89 0.26 -4.28 -7.68
CA ARG A 89 1.61 -4.79 -7.92
C ARG A 89 2.67 -3.79 -7.45
N SER A 90 2.53 -2.50 -7.74
CA SER A 90 3.45 -1.47 -7.28
C SER A 90 3.47 -1.38 -5.75
N VAL A 91 2.30 -1.45 -5.10
CA VAL A 91 2.17 -1.48 -3.64
C VAL A 91 2.87 -2.71 -3.06
N HIS A 92 2.64 -3.89 -3.62
CA HIS A 92 3.28 -5.13 -3.20
C HIS A 92 4.79 -5.08 -3.40
N ASP A 93 5.28 -4.62 -4.56
CA ASP A 93 6.70 -4.52 -4.87
C ASP A 93 7.42 -3.61 -3.85
N ILE A 94 6.80 -2.49 -3.42
CA ILE A 94 7.34 -1.64 -2.35
C ILE A 94 7.42 -2.39 -1.02
N SER A 95 6.40 -3.19 -0.70
CA SER A 95 6.34 -3.96 0.56
C SER A 95 7.41 -5.06 0.65
N THR A 96 7.96 -5.49 -0.49
CA THR A 96 9.01 -6.52 -0.53
C THR A 96 10.40 -6.03 -0.13
N ASP A 97 10.60 -4.71 0.00
CA ASP A 97 11.85 -4.14 0.52
C ASP A 97 12.12 -4.69 1.94
N ASP A 98 13.34 -5.19 2.16
CA ASP A 98 13.74 -5.79 3.43
C ASP A 98 13.69 -4.81 4.60
N ASP A 99 13.87 -3.52 4.35
CA ASP A 99 13.84 -2.48 5.38
C ASP A 99 12.40 -2.05 5.73
N VAL A 100 11.41 -2.44 4.94
CA VAL A 100 9.99 -2.18 5.20
C VAL A 100 9.46 -3.16 6.23
N GLU A 101 8.74 -2.66 7.23
CA GLU A 101 8.00 -3.44 8.22
C GLU A 101 6.53 -3.59 7.83
N GLN A 102 5.93 -2.51 7.32
CA GLN A 102 4.53 -2.48 6.95
C GLN A 102 4.26 -1.42 5.88
N VAL A 103 3.28 -1.69 5.02
CA VAL A 103 2.72 -0.73 4.07
C VAL A 103 1.24 -0.56 4.36
N SER A 104 0.80 0.66 4.66
CA SER A 104 -0.60 1.01 4.94
C SER A 104 -1.01 2.22 4.10
N GLY A 105 -2.26 2.65 4.20
CA GLY A 105 -2.71 3.87 3.53
C GLY A 105 -4.16 3.81 3.09
N TYR A 106 -4.51 4.59 2.07
CA TYR A 106 -5.81 4.54 1.43
C TYR A 106 -5.70 4.74 -0.08
N ALA A 107 -6.67 4.18 -0.80
CA ALA A 107 -6.83 4.42 -2.23
C ALA A 107 -8.14 5.16 -2.52
N SER A 108 -8.15 5.94 -3.59
CA SER A 108 -9.31 6.62 -4.15
C SER A 108 -9.32 6.56 -5.67
N CYS A 109 -10.40 7.03 -6.29
CA CYS A 109 -10.38 7.30 -7.74
C CYS A 109 -9.25 8.28 -8.08
N ALA A 110 -8.66 8.15 -9.27
CA ALA A 110 -7.65 9.06 -9.82
C ALA A 110 -8.13 10.50 -10.03
N SER A 111 -9.44 10.76 -9.89
CA SER A 111 -10.09 12.02 -10.19
C SER A 111 -10.78 12.56 -8.93
N TYR A 112 -10.06 13.29 -8.08
CA TYR A 112 -10.64 14.30 -7.18
C TYR A 112 -9.62 15.34 -6.76
#